data_AF-A0A9D6X9D1-F1
#
_entry.id   AF-A0A9D6X9D1-F1
#
_cell.length_a   1.000
_cell.length_b   1.000
_cell.length_c   1.000
_cell.angle_alpha   90.00
_cell.angle_beta   90.00
_cell.angle_gamma   90.00
#
_symmetry.space_group_name_H-M   'P 1'
#
loop_
_entity.id
_entity.type
_entity.pdbx_description
1 polymer ?
#
loop_
_entity_poly.entity_id
_entity_poly.type
_entity_poly.pdbx_seq_one_letter_code
_entity_poly.pdbx_strand_id
1 'polypeptide(L)'
;MNFRTPIRAALVASCVVLTTLPPAAFAQPDPSLAEVPLPRLQAMVLPCDMKAPAAPAHSAAAAFCAAAADELRRRAFDGSQERLLAWWGQARAAMRAAPAAPQATRPAAPQATRPAASAIQPVSLATPAQLKAAYLHCNLLAETTLLDFGTAARCSLIYEDLKRRVFDGDFQRLLAWSLEQRAAAASASAAMARSSEGAQAAR
;
A
#
# COMPACT_ATOMS: atom_id res chain seq x y z
N MET A 1 63.70 12.20 -42.71
CA MET A 1 62.66 11.18 -42.93
C MET A 1 61.35 11.70 -42.35
N ASN A 2 60.43 12.14 -43.22
CA ASN A 2 59.14 12.73 -42.86
C ASN A 2 58.04 11.66 -43.03
N PHE A 3 57.28 11.37 -41.98
CA PHE A 3 56.05 10.57 -42.09
C PHE A 3 54.84 11.49 -41.91
N ARG A 4 54.12 11.73 -43.01
CA ARG A 4 52.78 12.31 -43.06
C ARG A 4 51.76 11.17 -42.97
N THR A 5 50.94 11.17 -41.93
CA THR A 5 49.76 10.28 -41.83
C THR A 5 48.49 11.10 -42.06
N PRO A 6 47.62 10.72 -43.01
CA PRO A 6 46.36 11.43 -43.25
C PRO A 6 45.29 11.01 -42.23
N ILE A 7 44.76 11.99 -41.50
CA ILE A 7 43.58 11.84 -40.64
C ILE A 7 42.36 11.67 -41.55
N ARG A 8 41.80 10.45 -41.59
CA ARG A 8 40.48 10.19 -42.18
C ARG A 8 39.42 10.57 -41.15
N ALA A 9 38.71 11.67 -41.41
CA ALA A 9 37.54 12.07 -40.64
C ALA A 9 36.39 11.09 -40.90
N ALA A 10 36.02 10.31 -39.89
CA ALA A 10 34.80 9.51 -39.90
C ALA A 10 33.68 10.34 -39.28
N LEU A 11 32.79 10.86 -40.14
CA LEU A 11 31.51 11.44 -39.74
C LEU A 11 30.58 10.30 -39.27
N VAL A 12 30.46 10.13 -37.96
CA VAL A 12 29.45 9.26 -37.37
C VAL A 12 28.14 10.04 -37.35
N ALA A 13 27.27 9.75 -38.31
CA ALA A 13 25.90 10.23 -38.33
C ALA A 13 25.12 9.57 -37.19
N SER A 14 25.08 10.22 -36.03
CA SER A 14 24.20 9.84 -34.93
C SER A 14 22.74 10.08 -35.32
N CYS A 15 22.05 9.02 -35.74
CA CYS A 15 20.60 8.99 -35.83
C CYS A 15 20.03 9.15 -34.42
N VAL A 16 19.61 10.37 -34.08
CA VAL A 16 18.73 10.63 -32.94
C VAL A 16 17.38 10.03 -33.31
N VAL A 17 17.16 8.77 -32.94
CA VAL A 17 15.82 8.18 -32.93
C VAL A 17 15.08 8.89 -31.80
N LEU A 18 14.33 9.94 -32.13
CA LEU A 18 13.25 10.42 -31.28
C LEU A 18 12.25 9.26 -31.17
N THR A 19 12.43 8.41 -30.17
CA THR A 19 11.37 7.53 -29.70
C THR A 19 10.26 8.45 -29.22
N THR A 20 9.18 8.50 -29.99
CA THR A 20 7.90 9.03 -29.56
C THR A 20 7.43 8.18 -28.39
N LEU A 21 7.92 8.47 -27.18
CA LEU A 21 7.30 7.97 -25.98
C LEU A 21 5.84 8.44 -26.04
N PRO A 22 4.86 7.54 -25.84
CA PRO A 22 3.49 7.99 -25.67
C PRO A 22 3.50 9.04 -24.56
N PRO A 23 2.77 10.16 -24.69
CA PRO A 23 2.60 11.06 -23.57
C PRO A 23 2.12 10.17 -22.44
N ALA A 24 2.94 10.04 -21.39
CA ALA A 24 2.50 9.43 -20.16
C ALA A 24 1.15 10.10 -19.90
N ALA A 25 0.08 9.32 -19.95
CA ALA A 25 -1.22 9.79 -19.53
C ALA A 25 -0.96 10.30 -18.13
N PHE A 26 -0.84 11.62 -17.99
CA PHE A 26 -0.68 12.29 -16.72
C PHE A 26 -1.91 11.81 -16.00
N ALA A 27 -1.73 10.83 -15.10
CA ALA A 27 -2.77 10.36 -14.23
C ALA A 27 -3.35 11.63 -13.65
N GLN A 28 -4.56 11.98 -14.07
CA GLN A 28 -5.16 13.22 -13.63
C GLN A 28 -5.07 13.16 -12.11
N PRO A 29 -4.49 14.19 -11.46
CA PRO A 29 -4.40 14.19 -10.02
C PRO A 29 -5.80 13.90 -9.53
N ASP A 30 -5.95 12.81 -8.78
CA ASP A 30 -7.22 12.39 -8.22
C ASP A 30 -7.84 13.64 -7.60
N PRO A 31 -9.01 14.11 -8.08
CA PRO A 31 -9.55 15.44 -7.75
C PRO A 31 -9.74 15.63 -6.23
N SER A 32 -9.67 14.55 -5.46
CA SER A 32 -9.71 14.49 -4.01
C SER A 32 -8.64 15.33 -3.29
N LEU A 33 -7.39 15.43 -3.77
CA LEU A 33 -6.30 16.04 -2.97
C LEU A 33 -6.38 17.57 -2.86
N ALA A 34 -6.93 18.25 -3.86
CA ALA A 34 -7.07 19.70 -3.88
C ALA A 34 -8.04 20.19 -2.77
N GLU A 35 -9.05 19.39 -2.46
CA GLU A 35 -10.08 19.72 -1.46
C GLU A 35 -9.64 19.41 -0.02
N VAL A 36 -8.59 18.61 0.15
CA VAL A 36 -8.05 18.28 1.48
C VAL A 36 -7.55 19.55 2.17
N PRO A 37 -7.93 19.83 3.43
CA PRO A 37 -7.36 20.93 4.20
C PRO A 37 -5.84 20.80 4.40
N LEU A 38 -5.11 21.92 4.31
CA LEU A 38 -3.64 21.95 4.42
C LEU A 38 -3.06 21.18 5.62
N PRO A 39 -3.59 21.31 6.86
CA PRO A 39 -3.07 20.55 8.01
C PRO A 39 -3.22 19.03 7.83
N ARG A 40 -4.30 18.57 7.19
CA ARG A 40 -4.51 17.15 6.91
C ARG A 40 -3.59 16.65 5.79
N LEU A 41 -3.35 17.47 4.77
CA LEU A 41 -2.39 17.17 3.72
C LEU A 41 -0.96 17.05 4.28
N GLN A 42 -0.54 17.97 5.15
CA GLN A 42 0.73 17.90 5.88
C GLN A 42 0.87 16.59 6.68
N ALA A 43 -0.18 16.20 7.41
CA ALA A 43 -0.20 14.97 8.19
C ALA A 43 -0.17 13.69 7.32
N MET A 44 -0.71 13.73 6.09
CA MET A 44 -0.66 12.59 5.15
C MET A 44 0.70 12.42 4.48
N VAL A 45 1.44 13.51 4.26
CA VAL A 45 2.75 13.50 3.60
C VAL A 45 3.86 12.99 4.54
N LEU A 46 3.81 13.31 5.84
CA LEU A 46 4.86 12.93 6.80
C LEU A 46 5.12 11.40 6.91
N PRO A 47 4.10 10.52 6.91
CA PRO A 47 4.31 9.06 6.94
C PRO A 47 4.92 8.47 5.66
N CYS A 48 4.85 9.17 4.52
CA CYS A 48 5.30 8.64 3.23
C CYS A 48 6.80 8.32 3.19
N ASP A 49 7.62 9.06 3.94
CA ASP A 49 9.08 8.84 4.05
C ASP A 49 9.42 7.75 5.08
N MET A 50 8.61 7.61 6.15
CA MET A 50 8.81 6.57 7.16
C MET A 50 8.43 5.17 6.67
N LYS A 51 7.54 5.10 5.68
CA LYS A 51 7.05 3.84 5.14
C LYS A 51 7.77 3.39 3.88
N ALA A 52 8.75 4.13 3.35
CA ALA A 52 9.50 3.72 2.16
C ALA A 52 10.18 2.36 2.40
N PRO A 53 9.61 1.24 1.93
CA PRO A 53 10.30 -0.03 1.96
C PRO A 53 11.21 -0.03 0.72
N ALA A 54 12.06 -1.03 0.60
CA ALA A 54 12.71 -1.40 -0.66
C ALA A 54 11.70 -1.86 -1.75
N ALA A 55 10.50 -1.26 -1.80
CA ALA A 55 9.45 -1.56 -2.75
C ALA A 55 9.76 -0.89 -4.10
N PRO A 56 9.43 -1.53 -5.22
CA PRO A 56 9.63 -0.96 -6.54
C PRO A 56 8.87 0.37 -6.66
N ALA A 57 9.48 1.33 -7.36
CA ALA A 57 9.01 2.72 -7.54
C ALA A 57 7.60 2.87 -8.18
N HIS A 58 6.92 1.75 -8.49
CA HIS A 58 5.64 1.70 -9.20
C HIS A 58 4.46 1.26 -8.32
N SER A 59 4.59 1.28 -6.99
CA SER A 59 3.43 1.01 -6.13
C SER A 59 2.45 2.20 -6.12
N ALA A 60 1.14 1.92 -6.02
CA ALA A 60 0.12 2.95 -5.89
C ALA A 60 0.35 3.87 -4.68
N ALA A 61 0.96 3.36 -3.61
CA ALA A 61 1.35 4.15 -2.45
C ALA A 61 2.43 5.20 -2.79
N ALA A 62 3.42 4.85 -3.61
CA ALA A 62 4.45 5.78 -4.06
C ALA A 62 3.85 6.90 -4.94
N ALA A 63 2.94 6.54 -5.85
CA ALA A 63 2.21 7.50 -6.67
C ALA A 63 1.36 8.47 -5.83
N PHE A 64 0.64 7.96 -4.83
CA PHE A 64 -0.13 8.77 -3.89
C PHE A 64 0.77 9.74 -3.12
N CYS A 65 1.89 9.25 -2.57
CA CYS A 65 2.83 10.07 -1.81
C CYS A 65 3.45 11.19 -2.66
N ALA A 66 3.81 10.90 -3.91
CA ALA A 66 4.29 11.90 -4.85
C ALA A 66 3.22 12.96 -5.13
N ALA A 67 1.98 12.55 -5.41
CA ALA A 67 0.87 13.47 -5.68
C ALA A 67 0.54 14.36 -4.48
N ALA A 68 0.50 13.80 -3.26
CA ALA A 68 0.24 14.55 -2.03
C ALA A 68 1.37 15.54 -1.71
N ALA A 69 2.63 15.16 -1.94
CA ALA A 69 3.79 16.04 -1.76
C ALA A 69 3.79 17.19 -2.77
N ASP A 70 3.46 16.92 -4.03
CA ASP A 70 3.34 17.96 -5.06
C ASP A 70 2.21 18.94 -4.76
N GLU A 71 1.07 18.43 -4.31
CA GLU A 71 -0.06 19.29 -3.93
C GLU A 71 0.28 20.18 -2.73
N LEU A 72 0.97 19.61 -1.73
CA LEU A 72 1.44 20.35 -0.58
C LEU A 72 2.47 21.43 -0.98
N ARG A 73 3.39 21.09 -1.88
CA ARG A 73 4.37 22.02 -2.46
C ARG A 73 3.69 23.20 -3.13
N ARG A 74 2.69 22.94 -3.97
CA ARG A 74 1.93 23.99 -4.67
C ARG A 74 1.20 24.91 -3.71
N ARG A 75 0.50 24.37 -2.71
CA ARG A 75 -0.42 25.14 -1.85
C ARG A 75 0.24 25.81 -0.65
N ALA A 76 1.22 25.17 -0.03
CA ALA A 76 1.81 25.67 1.22
C ALA A 76 3.17 26.35 1.01
N PHE A 77 3.83 26.11 -0.13
CA PHE A 77 5.21 26.50 -0.36
C PHE A 77 5.42 27.25 -1.69
N ASP A 78 4.34 27.70 -2.34
CA ASP A 78 4.38 28.44 -3.60
C ASP A 78 5.16 27.70 -4.70
N GLY A 79 5.11 26.37 -4.68
CA GLY A 79 5.88 25.52 -5.59
C GLY A 79 7.34 25.29 -5.19
N SER A 80 7.86 25.93 -4.13
CA SER A 80 9.25 25.81 -3.69
C SER A 80 9.55 24.45 -3.06
N GLN A 81 10.36 23.65 -3.75
CA GLN A 81 10.82 22.34 -3.25
C GLN A 81 11.77 22.47 -2.04
N GLU A 82 12.64 23.48 -2.03
CA GLU A 82 13.58 23.70 -0.93
C GLU A 82 12.83 24.01 0.39
N ARG A 83 11.81 24.87 0.34
CA ARG A 83 10.96 25.19 1.51
C ARG A 83 10.19 23.97 2.00
N LEU A 84 9.68 23.14 1.07
CA LEU A 84 9.03 21.87 1.42
C LEU A 84 10.01 20.94 2.18
N LEU A 85 11.22 20.77 1.67
CA LEU A 85 12.24 19.90 2.29
C LEU A 85 12.69 20.43 3.66
N ALA A 86 12.86 21.74 3.80
CA ALA A 86 13.20 22.39 5.07
C ALA A 86 12.10 22.19 6.12
N TRP A 87 10.84 22.45 5.75
CA TRP A 87 9.68 22.18 6.60
C TRP A 87 9.61 20.70 6.99
N TRP A 88 9.81 19.78 6.05
CA TRP A 88 9.79 18.34 6.30
C TRP A 88 10.85 17.95 7.33
N GLY A 89 12.08 18.48 7.20
CA GLY A 89 13.15 18.28 8.16
C GLY A 89 12.76 18.69 9.58
N GLN A 90 12.19 19.89 9.73
CA GLN A 90 11.71 20.40 11.02
C GLN A 90 10.58 19.56 11.60
N ALA A 91 9.59 19.19 10.79
CA ALA A 91 8.46 18.37 11.23
C ALA A 91 8.92 16.99 11.72
N ARG A 92 9.89 16.36 11.04
CA ARG A 92 10.49 15.10 11.51
C ARG A 92 11.28 15.27 12.80
N ALA A 93 12.06 16.33 12.92
CA ALA A 93 12.78 16.64 14.14
C ALA A 93 11.79 16.82 15.32
N ALA A 94 10.70 17.54 15.10
CA ALA A 94 9.63 17.71 16.09
C ALA A 94 8.97 16.38 16.47
N MET A 95 8.68 15.47 15.53
CA MET A 95 8.12 14.15 15.83
C MET A 95 9.09 13.25 16.62
N ARG A 96 10.40 13.38 16.40
CA ARG A 96 11.43 12.62 17.13
C ARG A 96 11.73 13.22 18.51
N ALA A 97 11.70 14.55 18.60
CA ALA A 97 11.95 15.30 19.82
C ALA A 97 10.73 15.36 20.73
N ALA A 98 9.52 15.15 20.17
CA ALA A 98 8.33 14.96 20.96
C ALA A 98 8.64 13.84 21.97
N PRO A 99 8.68 14.15 23.28
CA PRO A 99 8.83 13.10 24.27
C PRO A 99 7.75 12.08 23.95
N ALA A 100 8.09 10.78 24.02
CA ALA A 100 7.09 9.73 23.96
C ALA A 100 6.07 10.10 25.03
N ALA A 101 4.99 10.79 24.62
CA ALA A 101 4.03 11.30 25.55
C ALA A 101 3.64 10.07 26.35
N PRO A 102 3.71 10.11 27.70
CA PRO A 102 3.20 8.99 28.48
C PRO A 102 1.84 8.74 27.89
N GLN A 103 1.63 7.55 27.30
CA GLN A 103 0.45 7.26 26.50
C GLN A 103 -0.73 7.54 27.43
N ALA A 104 -1.24 8.76 27.35
CA ALA A 104 -2.11 9.30 28.38
C ALA A 104 -3.31 8.39 28.25
N THR A 105 -3.52 7.61 29.30
CA THR A 105 -4.51 6.57 29.42
C THR A 105 -5.74 7.08 28.70
N ARG A 106 -5.93 6.62 27.47
CA ARG A 106 -6.99 7.13 26.61
C ARG A 106 -8.24 6.88 27.42
N PRO A 107 -8.99 7.91 27.86
CA PRO A 107 -10.19 7.69 28.65
C PRO A 107 -11.00 6.68 27.85
N ALA A 108 -11.26 5.54 28.49
CA ALA A 108 -11.86 4.40 27.85
C ALA A 108 -13.14 4.89 27.18
N ALA A 109 -13.08 5.13 25.88
CA ALA A 109 -14.29 5.18 25.08
C ALA A 109 -15.05 3.90 25.43
N PRO A 110 -16.36 3.97 25.68
CA PRO A 110 -17.16 2.81 26.04
C PRO A 110 -16.79 1.72 25.06
N GLN A 111 -16.11 0.70 25.58
CA GLN A 111 -15.62 -0.41 24.79
C GLN A 111 -16.87 -1.08 24.28
N ALA A 112 -17.28 -0.73 23.05
CA ALA A 112 -18.22 -1.52 22.29
C ALA A 112 -17.67 -2.94 22.37
N THR A 113 -18.42 -3.78 23.08
CA THR A 113 -18.02 -5.06 23.65
C THR A 113 -17.08 -5.77 22.71
N ARG A 114 -15.77 -5.59 22.92
CA ARG A 114 -14.76 -6.23 22.08
C ARG A 114 -14.93 -7.72 22.38
N PRO A 115 -15.34 -8.55 21.40
CA PRO A 115 -15.51 -9.98 21.64
C PRO A 115 -14.23 -10.48 22.30
N ALA A 116 -14.40 -11.16 23.44
CA ALA A 116 -13.35 -11.60 24.34
C ALA A 116 -12.12 -11.98 23.53
N ALA A 117 -11.01 -11.30 23.80
CA ALA A 117 -9.76 -11.49 23.10
C ALA A 117 -9.48 -12.99 23.02
N SER A 118 -9.76 -13.59 21.86
CA SER A 118 -9.31 -14.94 21.56
C SER A 118 -7.82 -14.92 21.82
N ALA A 119 -7.38 -15.77 22.74
CA ALA A 119 -5.99 -15.92 23.12
C ALA A 119 -5.15 -15.83 21.85
N ILE A 120 -4.26 -14.83 21.79
CA ILE A 120 -3.43 -14.57 20.63
C ILE A 120 -2.51 -15.77 20.51
N GLN A 121 -2.92 -16.79 19.74
CA GLN A 121 -2.02 -17.87 19.43
C GLN A 121 -0.90 -17.28 18.55
N PRO A 122 0.37 -17.55 18.88
CA PRO A 122 1.46 -17.17 18.03
C PRO A 122 1.28 -17.86 16.67
N VAL A 123 1.41 -17.08 15.59
CA VAL A 123 1.22 -17.55 14.20
C VAL A 123 2.11 -18.77 13.89
N SER A 124 3.27 -18.86 14.54
CA SER A 124 4.21 -19.98 14.44
C SER A 124 3.62 -21.35 14.82
N LEU A 125 2.62 -21.39 15.71
CA LEU A 125 1.97 -22.63 16.14
C LEU A 125 0.74 -23.00 15.29
N ALA A 126 0.32 -22.14 14.37
CA ALA A 126 -0.84 -22.40 13.53
C ALA A 126 -0.55 -23.57 12.56
N THR A 127 -1.54 -24.44 12.37
CA THR A 127 -1.54 -25.48 11.34
C THR A 127 -1.74 -24.88 9.94
N PRO A 128 -1.37 -25.59 8.85
CA PRO A 128 -1.63 -25.13 7.48
C PRO A 128 -3.10 -24.74 7.22
N ALA A 129 -4.06 -25.51 7.76
CA ALA A 129 -5.48 -25.20 7.63
C ALA A 129 -5.86 -23.90 8.35
N GLN A 130 -5.35 -23.68 9.57
CA GLN A 130 -5.57 -22.45 10.31
C GLN A 130 -4.94 -21.24 9.61
N LEU A 131 -3.73 -21.37 9.04
CA LEU A 131 -3.10 -20.30 8.26
C LEU A 131 -3.92 -19.94 7.02
N LYS A 132 -4.42 -20.92 6.28
CA LYS A 132 -5.29 -20.70 5.11
C LYS A 132 -6.57 -19.95 5.51
N ALA A 133 -7.25 -20.39 6.57
CA ALA A 133 -8.47 -19.74 7.05
C ALA A 133 -8.20 -18.31 7.54
N ALA A 134 -7.14 -18.11 8.32
CA ALA A 134 -6.76 -16.79 8.83
C ALA A 134 -6.37 -15.82 7.71
N TYR A 135 -5.69 -16.31 6.67
CA TYR A 135 -5.36 -15.52 5.49
C TYR A 135 -6.60 -15.08 4.71
N LEU A 136 -7.56 -15.98 4.46
CA LEU A 136 -8.81 -15.63 3.79
C LEU A 136 -9.63 -14.60 4.59
N HIS A 137 -9.62 -14.73 5.92
CA HIS A 137 -10.23 -13.73 6.79
C HIS A 137 -9.52 -12.36 6.68
N CYS A 138 -8.20 -12.34 6.69
CA CYS A 138 -7.41 -11.11 6.49
C CYS A 138 -7.69 -10.44 5.14
N ASN A 139 -7.80 -11.21 4.04
CA ASN A 139 -8.19 -10.67 2.74
C ASN A 139 -9.58 -10.04 2.78
N LEU A 140 -10.56 -10.72 3.37
CA LEU A 140 -11.92 -10.19 3.50
C LEU A 140 -11.93 -8.87 4.30
N LEU A 141 -11.20 -8.79 5.40
CA LEU A 141 -11.08 -7.57 6.20
C LEU A 141 -10.44 -6.43 5.40
N ALA A 142 -9.37 -6.71 4.65
CA ALA A 142 -8.69 -5.72 3.82
C ALA A 142 -9.57 -5.22 2.65
N GLU A 143 -10.46 -6.07 2.12
CA GLU A 143 -11.40 -5.70 1.06
C GLU A 143 -12.58 -4.87 1.57
N THR A 144 -12.98 -5.05 2.83
CA THR A 144 -14.19 -4.44 3.38
C THR A 144 -13.92 -3.25 4.31
N THR A 145 -12.70 -3.09 4.81
CA THR A 145 -12.36 -2.08 5.82
C THR A 145 -10.94 -1.54 5.68
N LEU A 146 -10.70 -0.31 6.14
CA LEU A 146 -9.35 0.21 6.35
C LEU A 146 -8.77 -0.39 7.62
N LEU A 147 -7.71 -1.20 7.49
CA LEU A 147 -7.08 -1.87 8.62
C LEU A 147 -6.25 -0.89 9.47
N ASP A 148 -6.36 -1.03 10.80
CA ASP A 148 -5.39 -0.41 11.70
C ASP A 148 -4.02 -1.10 11.58
N PHE A 149 -2.98 -0.43 12.07
CA PHE A 149 -1.61 -0.90 11.96
C PHE A 149 -1.39 -2.29 12.58
N GLY A 150 -2.00 -2.58 13.74
CA GLY A 150 -1.82 -3.86 14.43
C GLY A 150 -2.46 -5.02 13.67
N THR A 151 -3.65 -4.80 13.14
CA THR A 151 -4.34 -5.79 12.29
C THR A 151 -3.58 -6.04 10.99
N ALA A 152 -3.13 -4.97 10.30
CA ALA A 152 -2.34 -5.09 9.08
C ALA A 152 -1.01 -5.84 9.31
N ALA A 153 -0.31 -5.55 10.42
CA ALA A 153 0.92 -6.25 10.78
C ALA A 153 0.68 -7.74 11.04
N ARG A 154 -0.39 -8.09 11.76
CA ARG A 154 -0.77 -9.49 11.99
C ARG A 154 -1.09 -10.23 10.69
N CYS A 155 -1.88 -9.61 9.81
CA CYS A 155 -2.21 -10.20 8.51
C CYS A 155 -0.98 -10.40 7.63
N SER A 156 0.00 -9.50 7.73
CA SER A 156 1.30 -9.65 7.05
C SER A 156 2.08 -10.87 7.55
N LEU A 157 2.11 -11.10 8.87
CA LEU A 157 2.76 -12.30 9.45
C LEU A 157 2.08 -13.61 9.01
N ILE A 158 0.74 -13.63 9.01
CA ILE A 158 -0.04 -14.79 8.54
C ILE A 158 0.27 -15.07 7.06
N TYR A 159 0.32 -14.04 6.23
CA TYR A 159 0.65 -14.16 4.81
C TYR A 159 2.05 -14.74 4.59
N GLU A 160 3.07 -14.22 5.28
CA GLU A 160 4.44 -14.72 5.14
C GLU A 160 4.57 -16.18 5.62
N ASP A 161 3.95 -16.53 6.74
CA ASP A 161 3.95 -17.91 7.25
C ASP A 161 3.22 -18.88 6.32
N LEU A 162 2.07 -18.47 5.78
CA LEU A 162 1.31 -19.28 4.82
C LEU A 162 2.12 -19.50 3.55
N LYS A 163 2.64 -18.41 2.95
CA LYS A 163 3.45 -18.46 1.73
C LYS A 163 4.64 -19.40 1.89
N ARG A 164 5.41 -19.24 2.97
CA ARG A 164 6.59 -20.06 3.24
C ARG A 164 6.27 -21.53 3.54
N ARG A 165 5.27 -21.80 4.39
CA ARG A 165 5.04 -23.16 4.93
C ARG A 165 4.12 -24.02 4.07
N VAL A 166 3.27 -23.42 3.26
CA VAL A 166 2.21 -24.13 2.50
C VAL A 166 2.43 -24.04 1.00
N PHE A 167 3.05 -22.96 0.54
CA PHE A 167 3.29 -22.69 -0.89
C PHE A 167 4.77 -22.62 -1.24
N ASP A 168 5.66 -23.07 -0.35
CA ASP A 168 7.11 -23.14 -0.60
C ASP A 168 7.73 -21.78 -0.98
N GLY A 169 7.14 -20.67 -0.52
CA GLY A 169 7.55 -19.31 -0.88
C GLY A 169 6.94 -18.78 -2.19
N ASP A 170 6.20 -19.61 -2.94
CA ASP A 170 5.62 -19.24 -4.23
C ASP A 170 4.36 -18.38 -4.06
N PHE A 171 4.52 -17.09 -4.35
CA PHE A 171 3.44 -16.12 -4.32
C PHE A 171 2.35 -16.41 -5.37
N GLN A 172 2.71 -16.87 -6.58
CA GLN A 172 1.74 -17.10 -7.65
C GLN A 172 0.81 -18.26 -7.30
N ARG A 173 1.34 -19.33 -6.69
CA ARG A 173 0.52 -20.45 -6.19
C ARG A 173 -0.42 -20.01 -5.07
N LEU A 174 0.05 -19.19 -4.13
CA LEU A 174 -0.79 -18.63 -3.07
C LEU A 174 -1.92 -17.76 -3.67
N LEU A 175 -1.57 -16.89 -4.62
CA LEU A 175 -2.54 -16.00 -5.27
C LEU A 175 -3.60 -16.80 -6.02
N ALA A 176 -3.20 -17.75 -6.88
CA ALA A 176 -4.12 -18.61 -7.63
C ALA A 176 -5.09 -19.36 -6.70
N TRP A 177 -4.55 -20.02 -5.67
CA TRP A 177 -5.37 -20.69 -4.66
C TRP A 177 -6.35 -19.73 -3.98
N SER A 178 -5.91 -18.53 -3.59
CA SER A 178 -6.80 -17.59 -2.89
C SER A 178 -7.94 -17.07 -3.77
N LEU A 179 -7.70 -16.88 -5.07
CA LEU A 179 -8.74 -16.52 -6.04
C LEU A 179 -9.77 -17.65 -6.19
N GLU A 180 -9.32 -18.90 -6.27
CA GLU A 180 -10.22 -20.07 -6.31
C GLU A 180 -11.11 -20.16 -5.07
N GLN A 181 -10.55 -19.97 -3.87
CA GLN A 181 -11.32 -19.99 -2.63
C GLN A 181 -12.39 -18.88 -2.58
N ARG A 182 -12.06 -17.68 -3.06
CA ARG A 182 -13.00 -16.56 -3.12
C ARG A 182 -14.12 -16.80 -4.12
N ALA A 183 -13.79 -17.34 -5.30
CA ALA A 183 -14.79 -17.73 -6.30
C ALA A 183 -15.74 -18.82 -5.80
N ALA A 184 -15.20 -19.83 -5.10
CA ALA A 184 -15.99 -20.88 -4.47
C ALA A 184 -16.93 -20.33 -3.39
N ALA A 185 -16.43 -19.45 -2.52
CA ALA A 185 -17.24 -18.80 -1.48
C ALA A 185 -18.37 -17.96 -2.07
N ALA A 186 -18.08 -17.15 -3.10
CA ALA A 186 -19.09 -16.34 -3.79
C ALA A 186 -20.18 -17.22 -4.44
N SER A 187 -19.78 -18.31 -5.08
CA SER A 187 -20.71 -19.28 -5.69
C SER A 187 -21.60 -19.96 -4.65
N ALA A 188 -21.04 -20.33 -3.50
CA ALA A 188 -21.80 -20.90 -2.38
C ALA A 188 -22.82 -19.91 -1.81
N SER A 189 -22.42 -18.65 -1.57
CA SER A 189 -23.33 -17.60 -1.12
C SER A 189 -24.48 -17.34 -2.11
N ALA A 190 -24.19 -17.31 -3.41
CA ALA A 190 -25.21 -17.16 -4.46
C ALA A 190 -26.18 -18.35 -4.54
N ALA A 191 -25.69 -19.57 -4.29
CA ALA A 191 -26.55 -20.75 -4.20
C ALA A 191 -27.47 -20.67 -2.97
N MET A 192 -26.95 -20.28 -1.80
CA MET A 192 -27.74 -20.13 -0.58
C MET A 192 -28.85 -19.07 -0.73
N ALA A 193 -28.55 -17.92 -1.35
CA ALA A 193 -29.52 -16.85 -1.59
C ALA A 193 -30.70 -17.31 -2.47
N ARG A 194 -30.42 -18.05 -3.56
CA ARG A 194 -31.46 -18.60 -4.44
C ARG A 194 -32.36 -19.61 -3.71
N SER A 195 -31.80 -20.44 -2.84
CA SER A 195 -32.58 -21.38 -2.04
C SER A 195 -33.51 -20.68 -1.04
N SER A 196 -33.08 -19.57 -0.44
CA SER A 196 -33.94 -18.81 0.49
C SER A 196 -35.11 -18.10 -0.20
N GLU A 197 -34.91 -17.63 -1.43
CA GLU A 197 -35.96 -16.93 -2.19
C GLU A 197 -37.07 -17.89 -2.63
N GLY A 198 -36.71 -19.09 -3.10
CA GLY A 198 -37.69 -20.13 -3.44
C GLY A 198 -38.52 -20.60 -2.24
N ALA A 199 -37.91 -20.66 -1.04
CA ALA A 199 -38.62 -21.00 0.19
C ALA A 199 -39.58 -19.89 0.66
N GLN A 200 -39.30 -18.62 0.32
CA GLN A 200 -40.16 -17.49 0.68
C GLN A 200 -41.33 -17.32 -0.30
N ALA A 201 -41.15 -17.59 -1.60
CA ALA A 201 -42.21 -17.53 -2.60
C ALA A 201 -43.28 -18.63 -2.47
N ALA A 202 -42.97 -19.70 -1.74
CA ALA A 202 -43.88 -20.81 -1.47
C ALA A 202 -44.75 -20.59 -0.20
N ARG A 203 -44.62 -19.44 0.47
CA ARG A 203 -45.43 -19.04 1.64
C ARG A 203 -46.46 -18.00 1.24
#